data_AF-A0A6P1AGN2-F1
#
_entry.id   AF-A0A6P1AGN2-F1
#
_cell.length_a   1.000
_cell.length_b   1.000
_cell.length_c   1.000
_cell.angle_alpha   90.00
_cell.angle_beta   90.00
_cell.angle_gamma   90.00
#
_symmetry.space_group_name_H-M   'P 1'
#
loop_
_entity.id
_entity.type
_entity.pdbx_description
1 polymer ?
#
loop_
_entity_poly.entity_id
_entity_poly.type
_entity_poly.pdbx_seq_one_letter_code
_entity_poly.pdbx_strand_id
1 'polypeptide(L)'
;MNVKALEVKFAKRFYLWSVEEAKKEAQANFSLISKVKNYDVTRTLLAIRSFPETEQQKILPILIKDYHKQKLEQLGEVITTEEQIILKKIKRLENSPEIKQIAKSQESSFIAISEKKLKINAAKAIYEQLGISSDYYDGFISFDIPIGNNWNIKTSVRYCPYAYEYYQQVWYIDNQRKIQARISAPLINVPRWFGMGFRESWLFLSEEEAVECAETIAYLCKYFLEAVPSLIEGLSL
;
A
#
# COMPACT_ATOMS: atom_id res chain seq x y z
N MET A 1 -9.86 -26.59 -5.02
CA MET A 1 -9.17 -25.50 -5.76
C MET A 1 -7.67 -25.73 -5.64
N ASN A 2 -6.84 -25.30 -6.59
CA ASN A 2 -5.38 -25.28 -6.35
C ASN A 2 -4.93 -23.88 -5.91
N VAL A 3 -3.71 -23.76 -5.37
CA VAL A 3 -3.17 -22.50 -4.86
C VAL A 3 -3.20 -21.40 -5.92
N LYS A 4 -2.83 -21.70 -7.17
CA LYS A 4 -2.84 -20.74 -8.27
C LYS A 4 -4.24 -20.19 -8.57
N ALA A 5 -5.27 -21.02 -8.48
CA ALA A 5 -6.65 -20.57 -8.65
C ALA A 5 -7.13 -19.70 -7.47
N LEU A 6 -6.66 -19.95 -6.25
CA LEU A 6 -6.88 -19.05 -5.11
C LEU A 6 -6.20 -17.69 -5.33
N GLU A 7 -4.92 -17.69 -5.72
CA GLU A 7 -4.16 -16.47 -6.03
C GLU A 7 -4.86 -15.60 -7.08
N VAL A 8 -5.36 -16.21 -8.16
CA VAL A 8 -6.09 -15.50 -9.21
C VAL A 8 -7.40 -14.90 -8.68
N LYS A 9 -8.18 -15.67 -7.91
CA LYS A 9 -9.44 -15.17 -7.33
C LYS A 9 -9.21 -14.05 -6.33
N PHE A 10 -8.22 -14.19 -5.44
CA PHE A 10 -7.83 -13.16 -4.50
C PHE A 10 -7.35 -11.90 -5.22
N ALA A 11 -6.46 -12.04 -6.22
CA ALA A 11 -5.95 -10.91 -6.99
C ALA A 11 -7.06 -10.15 -7.72
N LYS A 12 -8.07 -10.85 -8.25
CA LYS A 12 -9.27 -10.23 -8.84
C LYS A 12 -10.03 -9.39 -7.82
N ARG A 13 -10.30 -9.93 -6.64
CA ARG A 13 -11.04 -9.23 -5.58
C ARG A 13 -10.24 -8.05 -5.01
N PHE A 14 -8.95 -8.24 -4.80
CA PHE A 14 -8.04 -7.19 -4.37
C PHE A 14 -7.99 -6.04 -5.38
N TYR A 15 -7.93 -6.33 -6.68
CA TYR A 15 -8.02 -5.30 -7.73
C TYR A 15 -9.32 -4.49 -7.63
N LEU A 16 -10.47 -5.15 -7.53
CA LEU A 16 -11.76 -4.47 -7.43
C LEU A 16 -11.85 -3.60 -6.16
N TRP A 17 -11.38 -4.13 -5.03
CA TRP A 17 -11.29 -3.37 -3.79
C TRP A 17 -10.37 -2.15 -3.93
N SER A 18 -9.17 -2.33 -4.50
CA SER A 18 -8.23 -1.23 -4.78
C SER A 18 -8.86 -0.13 -5.64
N VAL A 19 -9.62 -0.49 -6.68
CA VAL A 19 -10.31 0.49 -7.54
C VAL A 19 -11.32 1.31 -6.74
N GLU A 20 -12.09 0.69 -5.85
CA GLU A 20 -13.03 1.42 -4.99
C GLU A 20 -12.32 2.31 -3.96
N GLU A 21 -11.22 1.83 -3.37
CA GLU A 21 -10.39 2.64 -2.47
C GLU A 21 -9.77 3.84 -3.18
N ALA A 22 -9.31 3.68 -4.42
CA ALA A 22 -8.82 4.79 -5.25
C ALA A 22 -9.88 5.86 -5.51
N LYS A 23 -11.14 5.45 -5.75
CA LYS A 23 -12.24 6.40 -5.93
C LYS A 23 -12.50 7.19 -4.65
N LYS A 24 -12.59 6.50 -3.50
CA LYS A 24 -12.77 7.15 -2.18
C LYS A 24 -11.64 8.12 -1.89
N GLU A 25 -10.40 7.70 -2.15
CA GLU A 25 -9.22 8.50 -1.91
C GLU A 25 -9.17 9.76 -2.78
N ALA A 26 -9.55 9.64 -4.06
CA ALA A 26 -9.62 10.79 -4.95
C ALA A 26 -10.76 11.75 -4.56
N GLN A 27 -11.89 11.25 -4.07
CA GLN A 27 -12.97 12.08 -3.50
C GLN A 27 -12.53 12.78 -2.20
N ALA A 28 -11.65 12.16 -1.44
CA ALA A 28 -11.02 12.72 -0.25
C ALA A 28 -9.77 13.58 -0.58
N ASN A 29 -9.61 14.04 -1.83
CA ASN A 29 -8.50 14.90 -2.26
C ASN A 29 -7.10 14.33 -1.94
N PHE A 30 -6.93 13.01 -2.07
CA PHE A 30 -5.66 12.32 -1.86
C PHE A 30 -5.14 12.41 -0.41
N SER A 31 -6.06 12.49 0.56
CA SER A 31 -5.73 12.72 1.97
C SER A 31 -4.83 11.64 2.59
N LEU A 32 -4.99 10.37 2.22
CA LEU A 32 -4.20 9.28 2.76
C LEU A 32 -2.85 9.16 2.05
N ILE A 33 -2.84 9.11 0.72
CA ILE A 33 -1.61 8.91 -0.06
C ILE A 33 -0.66 10.10 0.08
N SER A 34 -1.19 11.32 0.35
CA SER A 34 -0.37 12.49 0.66
C SER A 34 0.42 12.39 1.98
N LYS A 35 0.04 11.47 2.88
CA LYS A 35 0.81 11.17 4.09
C LYS A 35 2.05 10.32 3.79
N VAL A 36 2.09 9.63 2.64
CA VAL A 36 3.27 8.87 2.20
C VAL A 36 4.28 9.83 1.57
N LYS A 37 5.17 10.37 2.40
CA LYS A 37 6.23 11.27 1.95
C LYS A 37 7.41 10.46 1.44
N ASN A 38 7.39 10.07 0.17
CA ASN A 38 8.58 9.61 -0.52
C ASN A 38 8.64 10.19 -1.93
N TYR A 39 9.83 10.17 -2.52
CA TYR A 39 10.10 10.79 -3.80
C TYR A 39 9.11 10.40 -4.89
N ASP A 40 8.81 9.11 -5.01
CA ASP A 40 7.97 8.63 -6.10
C ASP A 40 6.48 8.94 -5.89
N VAL A 41 5.98 8.80 -4.65
CA VAL A 41 4.60 9.21 -4.33
C VAL A 41 4.44 10.71 -4.49
N THR A 42 5.38 11.52 -3.99
CA THR A 42 5.37 12.97 -4.15
C THR A 42 5.34 13.35 -5.63
N ARG A 43 6.18 12.73 -6.48
CA ARG A 43 6.17 12.99 -7.93
C ARG A 43 4.85 12.65 -8.57
N THR A 44 4.30 11.48 -8.24
CA THR A 44 3.01 11.03 -8.77
C THR A 44 1.90 11.99 -8.38
N LEU A 45 1.85 12.44 -7.12
CA LEU A 45 0.84 13.39 -6.64
C LEU A 45 0.98 14.79 -7.25
N LEU A 46 2.21 15.29 -7.41
CA LEU A 46 2.44 16.55 -8.12
C LEU A 46 2.00 16.46 -9.60
N ALA A 47 2.28 15.33 -10.25
CA ALA A 47 1.82 15.08 -11.62
C ALA A 47 0.29 15.04 -11.69
N ILE A 48 -0.38 14.33 -10.77
CA ILE A 48 -1.85 14.29 -10.65
C ILE A 48 -2.42 15.70 -10.48
N ARG A 49 -1.89 16.48 -9.54
CA ARG A 49 -2.36 17.85 -9.25
C ARG A 49 -2.17 18.84 -10.40
N SER A 50 -1.36 18.48 -11.40
CA SER A 50 -1.20 19.28 -12.63
C SER A 50 -2.33 19.06 -13.65
N PHE A 51 -3.27 18.15 -13.38
CA PHE A 51 -4.48 17.94 -14.19
C PHE A 51 -5.63 18.82 -13.69
N PRO A 52 -6.63 19.13 -14.55
CA PRO A 52 -7.90 19.71 -14.09
C PRO A 52 -8.53 18.82 -13.02
N GLU A 53 -9.17 19.43 -12.01
CA GLU A 53 -9.78 18.71 -10.87
C GLU A 53 -10.76 17.61 -11.32
N THR A 54 -11.51 17.86 -12.39
CA THR A 54 -12.43 16.89 -13.00
C THR A 54 -11.74 15.65 -13.57
N GLU A 55 -10.46 15.75 -13.97
CA GLU A 55 -9.64 14.63 -14.45
C GLU A 55 -8.92 13.94 -13.30
N GLN A 56 -8.53 14.65 -12.23
CA GLN A 56 -7.80 14.10 -11.10
C GLN A 56 -8.50 12.88 -10.49
N GLN A 57 -9.82 12.93 -10.39
CA GLN A 57 -10.65 11.85 -9.83
C GLN A 57 -10.56 10.52 -10.60
N LYS A 58 -10.17 10.58 -11.88
CA LYS A 58 -10.05 9.39 -12.74
C LYS A 58 -8.66 8.75 -12.66
N ILE A 59 -7.66 9.45 -12.14
CA ILE A 59 -6.25 9.04 -12.30
C ILE A 59 -5.90 7.81 -11.47
N LEU A 60 -6.24 7.75 -10.17
CA LEU A 60 -5.87 6.59 -9.35
C LEU A 60 -6.46 5.26 -9.88
N PRO A 61 -7.74 5.18 -10.28
CA PRO A 61 -8.26 3.98 -10.94
C PRO A 61 -7.47 3.57 -12.20
N ILE A 62 -7.02 4.55 -13.00
CA ILE A 62 -6.20 4.32 -14.20
C ILE A 62 -4.82 3.78 -13.82
N LEU A 63 -4.20 4.30 -12.76
CA LEU A 63 -2.91 3.80 -12.26
C LEU A 63 -3.01 2.35 -11.78
N ILE A 64 -4.09 2.00 -11.07
CA ILE A 64 -4.36 0.62 -10.64
C ILE A 64 -4.47 -0.32 -11.85
N LYS A 65 -5.18 0.11 -12.90
CA LYS A 65 -5.26 -0.65 -14.16
C LYS A 65 -3.88 -0.88 -14.79
N ASP A 66 -3.04 0.15 -14.90
CA ASP A 66 -1.67 0.00 -15.45
C ASP A 66 -0.83 -0.96 -14.59
N TYR A 67 -0.92 -0.84 -13.27
CA TYR A 67 -0.21 -1.72 -12.33
C TYR A 67 -0.65 -3.19 -12.47
N HIS A 68 -1.95 -3.43 -12.69
CA HIS A 68 -2.52 -4.77 -12.85
C HIS A 68 -2.68 -5.21 -14.31
N LYS A 69 -2.05 -4.55 -15.29
CA LYS A 69 -2.28 -4.78 -16.73
C LYS A 69 -2.22 -6.24 -17.19
N GLN A 70 -1.27 -7.01 -16.65
CA GLN A 70 -1.11 -8.45 -16.98
C GLN A 70 -2.30 -9.31 -16.51
N LYS A 71 -3.10 -8.80 -15.57
CA LYS A 71 -4.26 -9.48 -14.99
C LYS A 71 -5.58 -8.96 -15.56
N LEU A 72 -5.60 -7.81 -16.25
CA LEU A 72 -6.83 -7.22 -16.80
C LEU A 72 -7.50 -8.12 -17.84
N GLU A 73 -6.73 -8.84 -18.65
CA GLU A 73 -7.27 -9.80 -19.63
C GLU A 73 -8.14 -10.88 -18.96
N GLN A 74 -7.75 -11.34 -17.76
CA GLN A 74 -8.52 -12.33 -16.98
C GLN A 74 -9.79 -11.73 -16.37
N LEU A 75 -9.89 -10.40 -16.32
CA LEU A 75 -11.03 -9.64 -15.83
C LEU A 75 -11.98 -9.21 -16.96
N GLY A 76 -11.57 -9.39 -18.22
CA GLY A 76 -12.30 -8.82 -19.37
C GLY A 76 -12.18 -7.30 -19.45
N GLU A 77 -11.20 -6.71 -18.75
CA GLU A 77 -10.93 -5.28 -18.76
C GLU A 77 -9.76 -4.96 -19.68
N VAL A 78 -9.77 -3.76 -20.24
CA VAL A 78 -8.69 -3.22 -21.07
C VAL A 78 -8.43 -1.78 -20.69
N ILE A 79 -7.18 -1.35 -20.84
CA ILE A 79 -6.82 0.07 -20.72
C ILE A 79 -7.23 0.75 -22.02
N THR A 80 -8.21 1.66 -21.95
CA THR A 80 -8.73 2.35 -23.13
C THR A 80 -7.70 3.31 -23.73
N THR A 81 -7.93 3.75 -24.98
CA THR A 81 -7.08 4.75 -25.63
C THR A 81 -6.99 6.06 -24.83
N GLU A 82 -8.10 6.50 -24.23
CA GLU A 82 -8.16 7.69 -23.37
C GLU A 82 -7.28 7.50 -22.11
N GLU A 83 -7.41 6.35 -21.44
CA GLU A 83 -6.62 6.02 -20.26
C GLU A 83 -5.12 5.94 -20.59
N GLN A 84 -4.75 5.40 -21.77
CA GLN A 84 -3.36 5.38 -22.24
C GLN A 84 -2.79 6.79 -22.46
N ILE A 85 -3.60 7.74 -22.94
CA ILE A 85 -3.19 9.15 -23.10
C ILE A 85 -2.92 9.78 -21.73
N ILE A 86 -3.80 9.54 -20.75
CA ILE A 86 -3.64 10.00 -19.37
C ILE A 86 -2.35 9.43 -18.77
N LEU A 87 -2.12 8.12 -18.88
CA LEU A 87 -0.91 7.45 -18.38
C LEU A 87 0.38 8.04 -18.99
N LYS A 88 0.39 8.29 -20.31
CA LYS A 88 1.54 8.92 -20.98
C LYS A 88 1.78 10.34 -20.46
N LYS A 89 0.72 11.12 -20.25
CA LYS A 89 0.79 12.49 -19.72
C LYS A 89 1.32 12.50 -18.28
N ILE A 90 0.85 11.60 -17.42
CA ILE A 90 1.36 11.43 -16.04
C ILE A 90 2.84 11.11 -16.07
N LYS A 91 3.26 10.07 -16.82
CA LYS A 91 4.68 9.68 -16.92
C LYS A 91 5.56 10.81 -17.44
N ARG A 92 5.07 11.64 -18.37
CA ARG A 92 5.78 12.84 -18.84
C ARG A 92 5.94 13.88 -17.73
N LEU A 93 4.87 14.17 -16.99
CA LEU A 93 4.87 15.15 -15.90
C LEU A 93 5.75 14.69 -14.73
N GLU A 94 5.61 13.44 -14.28
CA GLU A 94 6.49 12.85 -13.26
C GLU A 94 7.98 12.99 -13.64
N ASN A 95 8.27 12.98 -14.94
CA ASN A 95 9.62 13.10 -15.46
C ASN A 95 10.08 14.53 -15.73
N SER A 96 9.23 15.55 -15.53
CA SER A 96 9.58 16.94 -15.76
C SER A 96 10.66 17.41 -14.77
N PRO A 97 11.57 18.31 -15.18
CA PRO A 97 12.60 18.84 -14.29
C PRO A 97 12.03 19.49 -13.03
N GLU A 98 10.92 20.21 -13.16
CA GLU A 98 10.27 20.94 -12.07
C GLU A 98 9.75 19.98 -11.00
N ILE A 99 8.99 18.95 -11.39
CA ILE A 99 8.45 17.95 -10.46
C ILE A 99 9.59 17.16 -9.79
N LYS A 100 10.62 16.77 -10.56
CA LYS A 100 11.79 16.08 -10.00
C LYS A 100 12.54 16.95 -8.99
N GLN A 101 12.69 18.24 -9.27
CA GLN A 101 13.39 19.17 -8.38
C GLN A 101 12.63 19.35 -7.07
N ILE A 102 11.31 19.57 -7.12
CA ILE A 102 10.47 19.70 -5.93
C ILE A 102 10.57 18.43 -5.08
N ALA A 103 10.36 17.25 -5.68
CA ALA A 103 10.44 15.98 -4.95
C ALA A 103 11.83 15.72 -4.35
N LYS A 104 12.90 16.08 -5.07
CA LYS A 104 14.29 15.92 -4.57
C LYS A 104 14.61 16.89 -3.43
N SER A 105 14.11 18.13 -3.47
CA SER A 105 14.31 19.08 -2.37
C SER A 105 13.66 18.61 -1.07
N GLN A 106 12.53 17.89 -1.16
CA GLN A 106 11.91 17.27 -0.01
C GLN A 106 12.81 16.19 0.61
N GLU A 107 13.51 15.40 -0.20
CA GLU A 107 14.42 14.34 0.28
C GLU A 107 15.58 14.87 1.13
N SER A 108 16.11 16.05 0.80
CA SER A 108 17.18 16.66 1.58
C SER A 108 16.75 17.20 2.94
N SER A 109 15.45 17.24 3.23
CA SER A 109 14.89 17.78 4.47
C SER A 109 14.51 16.71 5.48
N PHE A 110 14.62 15.42 5.14
CA PHE A 110 14.30 14.34 6.07
C PHE A 110 15.35 14.23 7.18
N ILE A 111 14.88 14.00 8.41
CA ILE A 111 15.73 13.93 9.58
C ILE A 111 16.02 12.48 9.96
N ALA A 112 17.13 12.25 10.69
CA ALA A 112 17.41 10.96 11.29
C ALA A 112 16.80 10.88 12.70
N ILE A 113 16.07 9.82 13.00
CA ILE A 113 15.52 9.50 14.32
C ILE A 113 16.11 8.16 14.77
N SER A 114 16.43 8.04 16.05
CA SER A 114 16.96 6.78 16.59
C SER A 114 15.99 5.62 16.37
N GLU A 115 16.48 4.48 15.91
CA GLU A 115 15.67 3.28 15.69
C GLU A 115 14.91 2.83 16.95
N LYS A 116 15.50 3.04 18.13
CA LYS A 116 14.83 2.77 19.41
C LYS A 116 13.53 3.58 19.58
N LYS A 117 13.55 4.87 19.25
CA LYS A 117 12.34 5.72 19.30
C LYS A 117 11.31 5.26 18.26
N LEU A 118 11.74 5.03 17.01
CA LEU A 118 10.86 4.57 15.94
C LEU A 118 10.18 3.23 16.29
N LYS A 119 10.94 2.29 16.84
CA LYS A 119 10.45 1.02 17.37
C LYS A 119 9.36 1.23 18.43
N ILE A 120 9.61 2.09 19.42
CA ILE A 120 8.65 2.37 20.49
C ILE A 120 7.38 2.99 19.93
N ASN A 121 7.50 3.96 19.03
CA ASN A 121 6.36 4.64 18.41
C ASN A 121 5.50 3.67 17.59
N ALA A 122 6.12 2.87 16.71
CA ALA A 122 5.42 1.87 15.91
C ALA A 122 4.74 0.80 16.79
N ALA A 123 5.43 0.24 17.78
CA ALA A 123 4.87 -0.77 18.68
C ALA A 123 3.69 -0.22 19.49
N LYS A 124 3.82 1.00 20.02
CA LYS A 124 2.74 1.70 20.74
C LYS A 124 1.52 1.90 19.84
N ALA A 125 1.70 2.47 18.65
CA ALA A 125 0.62 2.74 17.71
C ALA A 125 -0.10 1.44 17.29
N ILE A 126 0.66 0.37 16.99
CA ILE A 126 0.10 -0.95 16.66
C ILE A 126 -0.72 -1.50 17.82
N TYR A 127 -0.20 -1.45 19.06
CA TYR A 127 -0.90 -1.93 20.24
C TYR A 127 -2.19 -1.14 20.49
N GLU A 128 -2.15 0.18 20.39
CA GLU A 128 -3.33 1.04 20.61
C GLU A 128 -4.44 0.80 19.57
N GLN A 129 -4.08 0.54 18.31
CA GLN A 129 -5.06 0.31 17.24
C GLN A 129 -5.59 -1.13 17.18
N LEU A 130 -4.73 -2.12 17.46
CA LEU A 130 -5.03 -3.55 17.24
C LEU A 130 -5.11 -4.37 18.52
N GLY A 131 -4.62 -3.87 19.66
CA GLY A 131 -4.53 -4.63 20.91
C GLY A 131 -3.49 -5.76 20.88
N ILE A 132 -2.58 -5.76 19.91
CA ILE A 132 -1.63 -6.84 19.67
C ILE A 132 -0.24 -6.45 20.17
N SER A 133 0.35 -7.32 20.99
CA SER A 133 1.78 -7.27 21.26
C SER A 133 2.55 -7.79 20.05
N SER A 134 3.49 -7.00 19.55
CA SER A 134 4.29 -7.35 18.38
C SER A 134 5.52 -8.17 18.76
N ASP A 135 5.89 -9.11 17.89
CA ASP A 135 7.20 -9.74 17.96
C ASP A 135 8.26 -8.76 17.45
N TYR A 136 9.37 -8.70 18.20
CA TYR A 136 10.48 -7.81 17.89
C TYR A 136 11.59 -8.57 17.20
N TYR A 137 12.01 -8.03 16.07
CA TYR A 137 13.22 -8.44 15.38
C TYR A 137 14.13 -7.22 15.18
N ASP A 138 15.40 -7.46 14.92
CA ASP A 138 16.34 -6.36 14.64
C ASP A 138 15.89 -5.61 13.38
N GLY A 139 15.50 -4.35 13.56
CA GLY A 139 15.09 -3.44 12.50
C GLY A 139 13.64 -3.56 12.02
N PHE A 140 12.80 -4.45 12.59
CA PHE A 140 11.38 -4.50 12.26
C PHE A 140 10.49 -5.09 13.36
N ILE A 141 9.20 -4.78 13.26
CA ILE A 141 8.10 -5.38 14.00
C ILE A 141 7.34 -6.29 13.03
N SER A 142 7.03 -7.51 13.44
CA SER A 142 6.15 -8.40 12.67
C SER A 142 5.11 -9.05 13.58
N PHE A 143 3.94 -9.28 13.03
CA PHE A 143 2.90 -10.05 13.70
C PHE A 143 2.00 -10.73 12.68
N ASP A 144 1.34 -11.80 13.13
CA ASP A 144 0.44 -12.64 12.34
C ASP A 144 -0.96 -12.57 12.95
N ILE A 145 -1.98 -12.36 12.11
CA ILE A 145 -3.38 -12.35 12.54
C ILE A 145 -4.13 -13.44 11.79
N PRO A 146 -4.64 -14.48 12.49
CA PRO A 146 -5.48 -15.47 11.87
C PRO A 146 -6.83 -14.85 11.49
N ILE A 147 -7.30 -15.15 10.28
CA ILE A 147 -8.62 -14.74 9.78
C ILE A 147 -9.41 -16.01 9.45
N GLY A 148 -10.28 -16.44 10.36
CA GLY A 148 -10.95 -17.73 10.23
C GLY A 148 -9.98 -18.91 10.36
N ASN A 149 -10.31 -20.05 9.72
CA ASN A 149 -9.61 -21.31 10.00
C ASN A 149 -8.30 -21.49 9.24
N ASN A 150 -8.25 -21.04 7.98
CA ASN A 150 -7.16 -21.36 7.05
C ASN A 150 -6.46 -20.11 6.49
N TRP A 151 -6.72 -18.93 7.03
CA TRP A 151 -6.11 -17.70 6.53
C TRP A 151 -5.34 -16.99 7.62
N ASN A 152 -4.24 -16.37 7.24
CA ASN A 152 -3.40 -15.59 8.13
C ASN A 152 -2.89 -14.34 7.41
N ILE A 153 -2.93 -13.20 8.08
CA ILE A 153 -2.34 -11.96 7.59
C ILE A 153 -1.05 -11.70 8.34
N LYS A 154 0.06 -11.80 7.59
CA LYS A 154 1.37 -11.38 8.10
C LYS A 154 1.55 -9.91 7.83
N THR A 155 1.78 -9.14 8.89
CA THR A 155 2.09 -7.71 8.82
C THR A 155 3.52 -7.48 9.25
N SER A 156 4.24 -6.64 8.53
CA SER A 156 5.60 -6.24 8.89
C SER A 156 5.76 -4.72 8.77
N VAL A 157 6.36 -4.12 9.80
CA VAL A 157 6.73 -2.71 9.86
C VAL A 157 8.21 -2.63 10.15
N ARG A 158 9.00 -2.32 9.12
CA ARG A 158 10.43 -2.02 9.26
C ARG A 158 10.60 -0.57 9.68
N TYR A 159 11.62 -0.30 10.47
CA TYR A 159 12.03 1.06 10.81
C TYR A 159 13.52 1.20 10.55
N CYS A 160 13.90 2.34 9.98
CA CYS A 160 15.28 2.76 9.81
C CYS A 160 15.36 4.26 10.15
N PRO A 161 16.55 4.84 10.33
CA PRO A 161 16.67 6.19 10.87
C PRO A 161 15.89 7.28 10.14
N TYR A 162 15.47 7.08 8.89
CA TYR A 162 14.74 8.07 8.09
C TYR A 162 13.32 7.64 7.69
N ALA A 163 12.92 6.40 7.99
CA ALA A 163 11.68 5.85 7.44
C ALA A 163 11.02 4.76 8.28
N TYR A 164 9.72 4.58 8.04
CA TYR A 164 9.07 3.28 8.20
C TYR A 164 8.85 2.62 6.83
N GLU A 165 8.92 1.29 6.77
CA GLU A 165 8.43 0.51 5.63
C GLU A 165 7.34 -0.42 6.12
N TYR A 166 6.19 -0.42 5.44
CA TYR A 166 5.03 -1.21 5.84
C TYR A 166 4.55 -2.08 4.68
N TYR A 167 4.32 -3.36 4.97
CA TYR A 167 3.67 -4.26 4.04
C TYR A 167 2.92 -5.39 4.75
N GLN A 168 1.94 -5.94 4.03
CA GLN A 168 1.18 -7.10 4.44
C GLN A 168 1.24 -8.21 3.41
N GLN A 169 1.02 -9.44 3.88
CA GLN A 169 0.92 -10.63 3.07
C GLN A 169 -0.27 -11.47 3.53
N VAL A 170 -1.07 -11.94 2.56
CA VAL A 170 -2.18 -12.85 2.79
C VAL A 170 -1.69 -14.27 2.56
N TRP A 171 -1.77 -15.10 3.59
CA TRP A 171 -1.35 -16.50 3.58
C TRP A 171 -2.57 -17.41 3.75
N TYR A 172 -2.57 -18.51 3.00
CA TYR A 172 -3.42 -19.66 3.22
C TYR A 172 -2.63 -20.75 3.93
N ILE A 173 -3.18 -21.27 5.02
CA ILE A 173 -2.56 -22.27 5.88
C ILE A 173 -3.56 -23.40 6.11
N ASP A 174 -3.25 -24.60 5.63
CA ASP A 174 -4.04 -25.82 5.87
C ASP A 174 -3.13 -26.85 6.54
N ASN A 175 -3.26 -26.93 7.86
CA ASN A 175 -2.43 -27.79 8.70
C ASN A 175 -2.70 -29.29 8.45
N GLN A 176 -3.92 -29.67 8.06
CA GLN A 176 -4.26 -31.07 7.78
C GLN A 176 -3.55 -31.56 6.52
N ARG A 177 -3.53 -30.72 5.48
CA ARG A 177 -2.85 -31.02 4.21
C ARG A 177 -1.39 -30.59 4.18
N LYS A 178 -0.89 -29.97 5.27
CA LYS A 178 0.45 -29.37 5.38
C LYS A 178 0.75 -28.37 4.26
N ILE A 179 -0.23 -27.55 3.89
CA ILE A 179 -0.10 -26.53 2.86
C ILE A 179 0.08 -25.17 3.53
N GLN A 180 1.10 -24.44 3.12
CA GLN A 180 1.27 -23.03 3.45
C GLN A 180 1.63 -22.29 2.17
N ALA A 181 0.80 -21.34 1.76
CA ALA A 181 0.97 -20.60 0.51
C ALA A 181 0.63 -19.13 0.70
N ARG A 182 1.49 -18.24 0.16
CA ARG A 182 1.19 -16.81 0.07
C ARG A 182 0.27 -16.59 -1.13
N ILE A 183 -0.94 -16.13 -0.87
CA ILE A 183 -1.98 -15.91 -1.88
C ILE A 183 -1.89 -14.50 -2.48
N SER A 184 -1.36 -13.53 -1.73
CA SER A 184 -1.18 -12.16 -2.20
C SER A 184 0.11 -11.94 -3.00
N ALA A 185 0.23 -10.75 -3.60
CA ALA A 185 1.52 -10.22 -3.99
C ALA A 185 2.49 -10.18 -2.78
N PRO A 186 3.82 -10.21 -2.99
CA PRO A 186 4.80 -10.24 -1.91
C PRO A 186 4.70 -9.07 -0.93
N LEU A 187 4.20 -7.93 -1.41
CA LEU A 187 4.09 -6.70 -0.64
C LEU A 187 2.74 -6.06 -0.99
N ILE A 188 1.83 -6.01 -0.02
CA ILE A 188 0.61 -5.20 -0.06
C ILE A 188 0.85 -3.98 0.83
N ASN A 189 0.81 -2.79 0.24
CA ASN A 189 1.01 -1.52 0.94
C ASN A 189 0.20 -0.42 0.26
N VAL A 190 0.10 0.75 0.89
CA VAL A 190 -0.75 1.85 0.41
C VAL A 190 -0.41 2.34 -1.00
N PRO A 191 0.86 2.61 -1.36
CA PRO A 191 1.20 2.94 -2.75
C PRO A 191 0.66 1.91 -3.76
N ARG A 192 0.80 0.61 -3.45
CA ARG A 192 0.29 -0.46 -4.31
C ARG A 192 -1.23 -0.56 -4.34
N TRP A 193 -1.94 -0.16 -3.27
CA TRP A 193 -3.41 -0.06 -3.29
C TRP A 193 -3.87 0.92 -4.38
N PHE A 194 -3.08 1.93 -4.67
CA PHE A 194 -3.36 2.98 -5.65
C PHE A 194 -2.58 2.84 -6.97
N GLY A 195 -2.01 1.65 -7.24
CA GLY A 195 -1.31 1.37 -8.50
C GLY A 195 0.06 2.04 -8.64
N MET A 196 0.63 2.53 -7.53
CA MET A 196 1.97 3.11 -7.50
C MET A 196 3.00 2.00 -7.22
N GLY A 197 3.97 1.81 -8.12
CA GLY A 197 4.89 0.67 -8.11
C GLY A 197 6.13 0.83 -7.22
N PHE A 198 6.13 1.76 -6.27
CA PHE A 198 7.35 2.32 -5.71
C PHE A 198 7.72 1.81 -4.30
N ARG A 199 8.84 2.34 -3.79
CA ARG A 199 9.40 2.03 -2.46
C ARG A 199 8.38 2.35 -1.36
N GLU A 200 8.46 1.56 -0.30
CA GLU A 200 7.46 1.47 0.76
C GLU A 200 7.73 2.44 1.92
N SER A 201 8.72 3.30 1.74
CA SER A 201 9.28 4.14 2.79
C SER A 201 8.36 5.33 3.06
N TRP A 202 7.98 5.49 4.33
CA TRP A 202 7.29 6.65 4.89
C TRP A 202 8.36 7.52 5.57
N LEU A 203 8.80 8.57 4.87
CA LEU A 203 9.86 9.45 5.36
C LEU A 203 9.27 10.58 6.20
N PHE A 204 10.06 11.11 7.12
CA PHE A 204 9.62 12.11 8.10
C PHE A 204 10.53 13.35 8.12
N LEU A 205 9.91 14.53 8.24
CA LEU A 205 10.59 15.82 8.34
C LEU A 205 10.80 16.26 9.80
N SER A 206 10.12 15.62 10.75
CA SER A 206 10.25 15.90 12.19
C SER A 206 10.01 14.64 13.04
N GLU A 207 10.30 14.71 14.35
CA GLU A 207 9.99 13.61 15.27
C GLU A 207 8.47 13.40 15.43
N GLU A 208 7.70 14.48 15.44
CA GLU A 208 6.24 14.47 15.51
C GLU A 208 5.64 13.77 14.28
N GLU A 209 6.15 14.08 13.09
CA GLU A 209 5.72 13.40 11.87
C GLU A 209 6.01 11.90 11.89
N ALA A 210 7.10 11.47 12.54
CA ALA A 210 7.39 10.05 12.70
C ALA A 210 6.40 9.36 13.66
N VAL A 211 5.85 10.07 14.64
CA VAL A 211 4.75 9.55 15.48
C VAL A 211 3.48 9.43 14.65
N GLU A 212 3.09 10.48 13.93
CA GLU A 212 1.91 10.48 13.05
C GLU A 212 1.99 9.42 11.95
N CYS A 213 3.18 9.16 11.40
CA CYS A 213 3.41 8.08 10.44
C CYS A 213 3.18 6.71 11.07
N ALA A 214 3.67 6.48 12.30
CA ALA A 214 3.44 5.22 13.00
C ALA A 214 1.95 4.98 13.27
N GLU A 215 1.22 6.03 13.70
CA GLU A 215 -0.24 6.00 13.89
C GLU A 215 -0.98 5.72 12.58
N THR A 216 -0.57 6.38 11.49
CA THR A 216 -1.16 6.17 10.17
C THR A 216 -0.93 4.73 9.68
N ILE A 217 0.29 4.20 9.85
CA ILE A 217 0.59 2.79 9.52
C ILE A 217 -0.28 1.84 10.35
N ALA A 218 -0.41 2.06 11.66
CA ALA A 218 -1.25 1.22 12.51
C ALA A 218 -2.74 1.26 12.10
N TYR A 219 -3.25 2.44 11.76
CA TYR A 219 -4.58 2.59 11.18
C TYR A 219 -4.73 1.79 9.88
N LEU A 220 -3.74 1.85 8.99
CA LEU A 220 -3.75 1.14 7.71
C LEU A 220 -3.68 -0.38 7.87
N CYS A 221 -2.91 -0.86 8.85
CA CYS A 221 -2.89 -2.26 9.24
C CYS A 221 -4.32 -2.71 9.55
N LYS A 222 -4.99 -2.00 10.45
CA LYS A 222 -6.36 -2.28 10.87
C LYS A 222 -7.32 -2.23 9.69
N TYR A 223 -7.27 -1.15 8.91
CA TYR A 223 -8.15 -0.94 7.77
C TYR A 223 -8.09 -2.10 6.77
N PHE A 224 -6.89 -2.58 6.44
CA PHE A 224 -6.76 -3.73 5.55
C PHE A 224 -7.22 -5.03 6.19
N LEU A 225 -6.92 -5.25 7.48
CA LEU A 225 -7.38 -6.43 8.22
C LEU A 225 -8.90 -6.53 8.24
N GLU A 226 -9.60 -5.39 8.33
CA GLU A 226 -11.07 -5.33 8.25
C GLU A 226 -11.60 -5.60 6.83
N ALA A 227 -10.84 -5.26 5.79
CA ALA A 227 -11.22 -5.55 4.40
C ALA A 227 -11.01 -7.02 4.00
N VAL A 228 -9.94 -7.66 4.52
CA VAL A 228 -9.52 -9.02 4.14
C VAL A 228 -10.64 -10.06 4.19
N PRO A 229 -11.49 -10.16 5.22
CA PRO A 229 -12.59 -11.14 5.27
C PRO A 229 -13.44 -11.16 4.00
N SER A 230 -13.81 -9.98 3.46
CA SER A 230 -14.57 -9.88 2.21
C SER A 230 -13.77 -10.33 0.98
N LEU A 231 -12.45 -10.11 0.99
CA LEU A 231 -11.56 -10.52 -0.10
C LEU A 231 -11.39 -12.03 -0.16
N ILE A 232 -11.46 -12.73 0.98
CA ILE A 232 -11.24 -14.19 1.08
C ILE A 232 -12.53 -15.01 1.19
N GLU A 233 -13.70 -14.37 1.31
CA GLU A 233 -14.97 -15.06 1.51
C GLU A 233 -15.26 -16.12 0.42
N GLY A 234 -15.54 -17.37 0.83
CA GLY A 234 -15.79 -18.47 -0.11
C GLY A 234 -14.55 -18.95 -0.89
N LEU A 235 -13.35 -18.49 -0.54
CA LEU A 235 -12.10 -19.04 -1.06
C LEU A 235 -11.58 -20.16 -0.14
N SER A 236 -11.41 -21.36 -0.69
CA SER A 236 -10.83 -22.51 -0.01
C SER A 236 -10.14 -23.46 -1.00
N LEU A 237 -9.16 -24.25 -0.51
CA LEU A 237 -8.54 -25.34 -1.27
C LEU A 237 -9.41 -26.59 -1.30
#